data_AF-A0AA38UWH0-F1
#
_entry.id   AF-A0AA38UWH0-F1
#
_cell.length_a   1.000
_cell.length_b   1.000
_cell.length_c   1.000
_cell.angle_alpha   90.00
_cell.angle_beta   90.00
_cell.angle_gamma   90.00
#
_symmetry.space_group_name_H-M   'P 1'
#
loop_
_entity.id
_entity.type
_entity.pdbx_description
1 polymer ?
#
loop_
_entity_poly.entity_id
_entity_poly.type
_entity_poly.pdbx_seq_one_letter_code
_entity_poly.pdbx_strand_id
1 'polypeptide(L)'
;MSQRSILITGCSVGGIGHAFVKEFQSRGFQVFATARRLESMSELEGVKGVTLIRLDVTDIDSIRTARNQVSSLSGGKLDILINNA
;
A
#
# COMPACT_ATOMS: atom_id res chain seq x y z
N MET A 1 15.09 -8.59 -13.87
CA MET A 1 14.15 -9.16 -12.88
C MET A 1 13.01 -8.17 -12.71
N SER A 2 11.75 -8.62 -12.64
CA SER A 2 10.62 -7.71 -12.41
C SER A 2 10.68 -7.13 -11.00
N GLN A 3 10.27 -5.86 -10.85
CA GLN A 3 10.15 -5.22 -9.54
C GLN A 3 9.13 -6.00 -8.69
N ARG A 4 9.46 -6.31 -7.43
CA ARG A 4 8.53 -7.00 -6.52
C ARG A 4 7.51 -6.03 -5.95
N SER A 5 6.28 -6.48 -5.78
CA SER A 5 5.16 -5.69 -5.29
C SER A 5 4.74 -6.08 -3.87
N ILE A 6 4.35 -5.09 -3.07
CA ILE A 6 3.88 -5.28 -1.70
C ILE A 6 2.68 -4.38 -1.40
N LEU A 7 1.66 -4.92 -0.73
CA LEU A 7 0.57 -4.14 -0.13
C LEU A 7 0.68 -4.18 1.39
N ILE A 8 0.53 -3.02 2.02
CA ILE A 8 0.62 -2.85 3.47
C ILE A 8 -0.65 -2.15 3.96
N THR A 9 -1.38 -2.76 4.89
CA THR A 9 -2.55 -2.12 5.53
C THR A 9 -2.14 -1.28 6.74
N GLY A 10 -2.84 -0.16 6.98
CA GLY A 10 -2.62 0.67 8.16
C GLY A 10 -1.35 1.52 8.12
N CYS A 11 -1.17 2.31 7.06
CA CYS A 11 0.04 3.09 6.79
C CYS A 11 -0.01 4.56 7.25
N SER A 12 -0.87 4.90 8.22
CA SER A 12 -0.96 6.26 8.75
C SER A 12 0.39 6.75 9.32
N VAL A 13 0.65 8.06 9.21
CA VAL A 13 1.87 8.73 9.69
C VAL A 13 2.22 8.33 11.12
N GLY A 14 3.48 7.95 11.33
CA GLY A 14 4.01 7.53 12.62
C GLY A 14 3.72 6.07 13.02
N GLY A 15 2.92 5.33 12.24
CA GLY A 15 2.58 3.93 12.54
C GLY A 15 3.59 2.90 12.02
N ILE A 16 3.42 1.64 12.43
CA ILE A 16 4.24 0.49 11.97
C ILE A 16 4.12 0.31 10.45
N GLY A 17 2.92 0.39 9.89
CA GLY A 17 2.71 0.29 8.44
C GLY A 17 3.47 1.37 7.66
N HIS A 18 3.52 2.60 8.19
CA HIS A 18 4.31 3.68 7.59
C HIS A 18 5.81 3.36 7.59
N ALA A 19 6.34 2.81 8.69
CA ALA A 19 7.74 2.38 8.76
C ALA A 19 8.04 1.28 7.72
N PHE A 20 7.14 0.32 7.53
CA PHE A 20 7.28 -0.68 6.47
C PHE A 20 7.27 -0.07 5.07
N VAL A 21 6.42 0.92 4.80
CA VAL A 21 6.43 1.61 3.50
C VAL A 21 7.81 2.18 3.21
N LYS A 22 8.40 2.92 4.16
CA LYS A 22 9.75 3.49 4.02
C LYS A 22 10.81 2.41 3.77
N GLU A 23 10.73 1.29 4.50
CA GLU A 23 11.69 0.19 4.38
C GLU A 23 11.59 -0.56 3.05
N PHE A 24 10.39 -0.92 2.59
CA PHE A 24 10.23 -1.64 1.33
C PHE A 24 10.47 -0.72 0.12
N GLN A 25 10.12 0.55 0.22
CA GLN A 25 10.43 1.55 -0.80
C GLN A 25 11.94 1.71 -0.97
N SER A 26 12.71 1.78 0.13
CA SER A 26 14.18 1.91 0.06
C SER A 26 14.85 0.69 -0.59
N ARG A 27 14.21 -0.49 -0.48
CA ARG A 27 14.62 -1.74 -1.13
C ARG A 27 14.15 -1.87 -2.58
N GLY A 28 13.52 -0.83 -3.14
CA GLY A 28 13.10 -0.77 -4.54
C GLY A 28 11.82 -1.56 -4.85
N PHE A 29 10.97 -1.85 -3.87
CA PHE A 29 9.67 -2.47 -4.12
C PHE A 29 8.68 -1.48 -4.72
N GLN A 30 7.68 -1.98 -5.45
CA GLN A 30 6.45 -1.26 -5.73
C GLN A 30 5.55 -1.40 -4.51
N VAL A 31 5.33 -0.32 -3.77
CA VAL A 31 4.61 -0.34 -2.49
C VAL A 31 3.21 0.24 -2.67
N PHE A 32 2.20 -0.53 -2.28
CA PHE A 32 0.82 -0.08 -2.14
C PHE A 32 0.54 0.18 -0.66
N ALA A 33 0.62 1.44 -0.25
CA ALA A 33 0.37 1.87 1.13
C ALA A 33 -1.13 2.15 1.29
N THR A 34 -1.77 1.55 2.30
CA THR A 34 -3.21 1.73 2.48
C THR A 34 -3.60 2.28 3.86
N ALA A 35 -4.65 3.09 3.88
CA ALA A 35 -5.31 3.60 5.07
C ALA A 35 -6.77 3.95 4.74
N ARG A 36 -7.60 4.10 5.78
CA ARG A 36 -9.01 4.54 5.63
C ARG A 36 -9.13 5.97 5.09
N ARG A 37 -8.15 6.82 5.42
CA ARG A 37 -8.06 8.24 5.05
C ARG A 37 -6.71 8.49 4.40
N LEU A 38 -6.70 8.97 3.15
CA LEU A 38 -5.45 9.21 2.41
C LEU A 38 -4.62 10.32 3.06
N GLU A 39 -5.29 11.30 3.66
CA GLU A 39 -4.69 12.43 4.37
C GLU A 39 -3.84 11.97 5.57
N SER A 40 -4.17 10.78 6.12
CA SER A 40 -3.37 10.19 7.19
C SER A 40 -2.00 9.67 6.71
N MET A 41 -1.73 9.65 5.40
CA MET A 41 -0.49 9.20 4.78
C MET A 41 0.23 10.35 4.06
N SER A 42 -0.01 11.60 4.43
CA SER A 42 0.49 12.80 3.72
C SER A 42 2.01 12.79 3.46
N GLU A 43 2.83 12.27 4.39
CA GLU A 43 4.29 12.15 4.19
C GLU A 43 4.72 11.15 3.10
N LEU A 44 3.82 10.27 2.66
CA LEU A 44 4.07 9.27 1.63
C LEU A 44 3.61 9.74 0.25
N GLU A 45 2.93 10.89 0.17
CA GLU A 45 2.45 11.46 -1.08
C GLU A 45 3.64 11.88 -1.98
N GLY A 46 3.57 11.51 -3.26
CA GLY A 46 4.64 11.81 -4.22
C GLY A 46 5.93 10.98 -4.05
N VAL A 47 6.00 10.09 -3.06
CA VAL A 47 7.17 9.21 -2.90
C VAL A 47 7.25 8.24 -4.08
N LYS A 48 8.38 8.28 -4.80
CA LYS A 48 8.61 7.39 -5.95
C LYS A 48 8.53 5.92 -5.53
N GLY A 49 7.72 5.15 -6.25
CA GLY A 49 7.51 3.72 -6.01
C GLY A 49 6.45 3.42 -4.95
N VAL A 50 5.79 4.43 -4.39
CA VAL A 50 4.68 4.29 -3.44
C VAL A 50 3.39 4.77 -4.09
N THR A 51 2.35 3.95 -4.01
CA THR A 51 0.99 4.29 -4.39
C THR A 51 0.11 4.28 -3.17
N LEU A 52 -0.58 5.39 -2.91
CA LEU A 52 -1.55 5.50 -1.83
C LEU A 52 -2.91 4.96 -2.27
N ILE A 53 -3.48 4.04 -1.49
CA ILE A 53 -4.78 3.43 -1.78
C ILE A 53 -5.68 3.55 -0.56
N ARG A 54 -6.91 4.01 -0.76
CA ARG A 54 -7.92 3.98 0.30
C ARG A 54 -8.33 2.54 0.56
N LEU A 55 -8.27 2.11 1.81
CA LEU A 55 -8.76 0.80 2.22
C LEU A 55 -9.36 0.86 3.63
N ASP A 56 -10.61 0.44 3.75
CA ASP A 56 -11.20 -0.04 4.99
C ASP A 56 -11.27 -1.58 4.92
N VAL A 57 -10.53 -2.26 5.81
CA VAL A 57 -10.46 -3.74 5.84
C VAL A 57 -11.72 -4.39 6.39
N THR A 58 -12.66 -3.60 6.91
CA THR A 58 -13.96 -4.09 7.41
C THR A 58 -15.08 -3.93 6.37
N ASP A 59 -14.82 -3.25 5.25
CA ASP A 59 -15.77 -3.00 4.17
C ASP A 59 -15.39 -3.80 2.91
N ILE A 60 -16.26 -4.74 2.52
CA ILE A 60 -16.03 -5.63 1.38
C ILE A 60 -15.91 -4.89 0.05
N ASP A 61 -16.63 -3.78 -0.13
CA ASP A 61 -16.58 -3.01 -1.38
C ASP A 61 -15.31 -2.15 -1.42
N SER A 62 -14.87 -1.64 -0.26
CA SER A 62 -13.53 -1.03 -0.15
C SER A 62 -12.42 -2.04 -0.47
N ILE A 63 -12.51 -3.29 0.02
CA ILE A 63 -11.54 -4.34 -0.29
C ILE A 63 -11.51 -4.66 -1.79
N ARG A 64 -12.69 -4.85 -2.41
CA ARG A 64 -12.79 -5.13 -3.85
C ARG A 64 -12.19 -4.01 -4.69
N THR A 65 -12.45 -2.75 -4.30
CA THR A 65 -11.91 -1.57 -4.98
C THR A 65 -10.39 -1.54 -4.90
N ALA A 66 -9.82 -1.68 -3.70
CA ALA A 66 -8.38 -1.70 -3.49
C ALA A 66 -7.72 -2.88 -4.25
N ARG A 67 -8.32 -4.07 -4.19
CA ARG A 67 -7.84 -5.26 -4.91
C ARG A 67 -7.80 -5.03 -6.42
N ASN A 68 -8.81 -4.40 -6.99
CA ASN A 68 -8.85 -4.10 -8.43
C ASN A 68 -7.78 -3.08 -8.84
N GLN A 69 -7.57 -2.04 -8.02
CA GLN A 69 -6.49 -1.06 -8.24
C GLN A 69 -5.12 -1.73 -8.19
N VAL A 70 -4.84 -2.52 -7.14
CA VAL A 70 -3.57 -3.24 -6.98
C VAL A 70 -3.35 -4.21 -8.14
N SER A 71 -4.38 -4.99 -8.50
CA SER A 71 -4.30 -5.92 -9.63
C SER A 71 -3.98 -5.21 -10.94
N SER A 72 -4.60 -4.05 -11.21
CA SER A 72 -4.32 -3.27 -12.41
C SER A 72 -2.89 -2.72 -12.43
N LEU A 73 -2.41 -2.18 -11.31
CA LEU A 73 -1.11 -1.52 -11.21
C LEU A 73 0.08 -2.49 -11.10
N SER A 74 -0.17 -3.75 -10.72
CA SER A 74 0.86 -4.78 -10.51
C SER A 74 0.91 -5.83 -11.62
N GLY A 75 0.08 -5.70 -12.67
CA GLY A 75 -0.02 -6.71 -13.72
C GLY A 75 -0.67 -8.02 -13.25
N GLY A 76 -1.58 -7.93 -12.27
CA GLY A 76 -2.34 -9.06 -11.75
C GLY A 76 -1.64 -9.90 -10.69
N LYS A 77 -0.43 -9.50 -10.26
CA LYS A 77 0.37 -10.26 -9.28
C LYS A 77 0.82 -9.39 -8.12
N LEU A 78 0.52 -9.83 -6.90
CA LEU A 78 1.05 -9.29 -5.66
C LEU A 78 2.04 -10.28 -5.05
N ASP A 79 3.28 -9.85 -4.75
CA ASP A 79 4.27 -10.76 -4.14
C ASP A 79 4.13 -10.85 -2.62
N ILE A 80 3.76 -9.75 -1.95
CA ILE A 80 3.68 -9.67 -0.49
C ILE A 80 2.42 -8.90 -0.06
N LEU A 81 1.76 -9.40 1.00
CA LEU A 81 0.70 -8.71 1.73
C LEU A 81 1.06 -8.63 3.21
N ILE A 82 1.02 -7.43 3.79
CA ILE A 82 1.13 -7.20 5.24
C ILE A 82 -0.21 -6.68 5.75
N ASN A 83 -0.91 -7.51 6.54
CA ASN A 83 -2.11 -7.12 7.27
C ASN A 83 -1.70 -6.58 8.64
N ASN A 84 -1.61 -5.27 8.78
CA ASN A 84 -1.25 -4.59 10.02
C ASN A 84 -2.43 -3.81 10.65
N ALA A 85 -3.44 -3.46 9.86
CA ALA A 85 -4.72 -2.91 10.27
C ALA A 85 -5.87 -3.84 9.90
#